data_AF-A0A841W9J9-F1
#
_entry.id   AF-A0A841W9J9-F1
#
_cell.length_a   1.000
_cell.length_b   1.000
_cell.length_c   1.000
_cell.angle_alpha   90.00
_cell.angle_beta   90.00
_cell.angle_gamma   90.00
#
_symmetry.space_group_name_H-M   'P 1'
#
loop_
_entity.id
_entity.type
_entity.pdbx_description
1 polymer ?
#
loop_
_entity_poly.entity_id
_entity_poly.type
_entity_poly.pdbx_seq_one_letter_code
_entity_poly.pdbx_strand_id
1 'polypeptide(L)'
;MKTILAKMMAIATSTTSISITSLMVAVPAQAASFTAFSFKTNVTATPINDPTSNLLNDPTRDIRLDSVEFNNTTINNFEVVNQAKILQNDTYTLPDTSVFGVLNSGRGPNTADDNLVPEGPSKPNPTDRDIVGSLGNLNLNSILVTRENANKASIEVSFANPVNTFFFWERGGTAGGTVAGDSDLLVEALDDNNAVIGTYKILRQNYTKADYNISTVVAPILNNGPFNIGSIGITLDGITTKTLRLTSSNNNGLIPDLPNDNGPDFKVVAAKVEVVPEPTAIVGVLLASGLGLVLKRKKIVTG
;
A
#
# COMPACT_ATOMS: atom_id res chain seq x y z
N MET A 1 20.21 -57.84 78.40
CA MET A 1 21.61 -57.62 77.99
C MET A 1 21.64 -56.76 76.74
N LYS A 2 22.38 -55.64 76.78
CA LYS A 2 23.00 -54.88 75.66
C LYS A 2 22.11 -54.20 74.60
N THR A 3 21.87 -52.91 74.84
CA THR A 3 22.17 -51.71 74.00
C THR A 3 22.03 -51.68 72.46
N ILE A 4 21.20 -50.72 72.00
CA ILE A 4 21.45 -49.60 71.05
C ILE A 4 21.89 -49.93 69.60
N LEU A 5 21.09 -49.50 68.60
CA LEU A 5 21.50 -48.45 67.63
C LEU A 5 20.32 -47.94 66.79
N ALA A 6 20.15 -46.61 66.80
CA ALA A 6 19.26 -45.86 65.94
C ALA A 6 19.84 -45.71 64.53
N LYS A 7 18.97 -45.68 63.51
CA LYS A 7 19.27 -44.99 62.25
C LYS A 7 18.01 -44.33 61.71
N MET A 8 18.03 -43.00 61.76
CA MET A 8 17.11 -42.12 61.03
C MET A 8 17.32 -42.32 59.53
N MET A 9 16.24 -42.46 58.76
CA MET A 9 16.22 -42.07 57.35
C MET A 9 15.02 -41.15 57.13
N ALA A 10 15.33 -39.97 56.61
CA ALA A 10 14.41 -38.90 56.31
C ALA A 10 13.42 -39.32 55.21
N ILE A 11 12.15 -39.00 55.42
CA ILE A 11 11.11 -39.07 54.39
C ILE A 11 11.30 -37.85 53.50
N ALA A 12 11.84 -38.07 52.30
CA ALA A 12 11.84 -37.05 51.25
C ALA A 12 10.41 -36.91 50.71
N THR A 13 9.71 -35.85 51.11
CA THR A 13 8.47 -35.41 50.48
C THR A 13 8.78 -34.88 49.08
N SER A 14 8.65 -35.71 48.06
CA SER A 14 8.66 -35.26 46.67
C SER A 14 7.32 -34.61 46.34
N THR A 15 7.24 -33.29 46.45
CA THR A 15 6.19 -32.49 45.82
C THR A 15 6.42 -32.52 44.31
N THR A 16 5.67 -33.36 43.60
CA THR A 16 5.58 -33.30 42.14
C THR A 16 4.78 -32.06 41.76
N SER A 17 5.48 -30.98 41.42
CA SER A 17 4.90 -29.84 40.74
C SER A 17 4.49 -30.28 39.33
N ILE A 18 3.19 -30.44 39.10
CA ILE A 18 2.64 -30.60 37.75
C ILE A 18 2.73 -29.23 37.08
N SER A 19 3.83 -28.99 36.37
CA SER A 19 3.92 -27.85 35.45
C SER A 19 2.91 -28.07 34.34
N ILE A 20 1.81 -27.32 34.37
CA ILE A 20 0.88 -27.19 33.25
C ILE A 20 1.69 -26.58 32.11
N THR A 21 2.20 -27.43 31.22
CA THR A 21 2.83 -26.98 29.98
C THR A 21 1.69 -26.42 29.14
N SER A 22 1.55 -25.11 29.12
CA SER A 22 0.68 -24.41 28.19
C SER A 22 1.10 -24.84 26.78
N LEU A 23 0.35 -25.77 26.19
CA LEU A 23 0.43 -26.04 24.76
C LEU A 23 -0.02 -24.73 24.11
N MET A 24 0.95 -23.85 23.79
CA MET A 24 0.71 -22.78 22.84
C MET A 24 0.50 -23.48 21.51
N VAL A 25 -0.76 -23.77 21.20
CA VAL A 25 -1.18 -24.07 19.85
C VAL A 25 -0.82 -22.83 19.06
N ALA A 26 0.29 -22.90 18.32
CA ALA A 26 0.62 -21.90 17.32
C ALA A 26 -0.52 -21.94 16.31
N VAL A 27 -1.49 -21.05 16.50
CA VAL A 27 -2.50 -20.78 15.48
C VAL A 27 -1.68 -20.33 14.27
N PRO A 28 -1.80 -21.00 13.11
CA PRO A 28 -1.09 -20.55 11.92
C PRO A 28 -1.44 -19.07 11.74
N ALA A 29 -0.43 -18.21 11.69
CA ALA A 29 -0.63 -16.79 11.44
C ALA A 29 -1.38 -16.68 10.12
N GLN A 30 -2.67 -16.33 10.20
CA GLN A 30 -3.48 -16.17 9.02
C GLN A 30 -2.89 -14.99 8.25
N ALA A 31 -2.52 -15.22 6.99
CA ALA A 31 -2.07 -14.14 6.11
C ALA A 31 -3.11 -13.02 6.18
N ALA A 32 -2.66 -11.79 6.43
CA ALA A 32 -3.57 -10.66 6.48
C ALA A 32 -4.14 -10.39 5.09
N SER A 33 -5.41 -10.02 5.05
CA SER A 33 -6.07 -9.56 3.84
C SER A 33 -5.84 -8.07 3.67
N PHE A 34 -5.76 -7.65 2.40
CA PHE A 34 -5.99 -6.27 2.04
C PHE A 34 -7.47 -6.06 1.72
N THR A 35 -8.02 -4.97 2.23
CA THR A 35 -9.36 -4.47 1.89
C THR A 35 -9.21 -3.16 1.12
N ALA A 36 -9.73 -3.11 -0.10
CA ALA A 36 -9.71 -1.90 -0.93
C ALA A 36 -10.87 -0.94 -0.60
N PHE A 37 -10.64 0.35 -0.79
CA PHE A 37 -11.63 1.40 -0.57
C PHE A 37 -11.37 2.61 -1.49
N SER A 38 -12.41 3.38 -1.75
CA SER A 38 -12.29 4.68 -2.43
C SER A 38 -12.08 5.80 -1.40
N PHE A 39 -11.35 6.84 -1.81
CA PHE A 39 -11.14 8.02 -1.00
C PHE A 39 -11.16 9.27 -1.88
N LYS A 40 -11.51 10.42 -1.29
CA LYS A 40 -11.40 11.72 -1.94
C LYS A 40 -9.99 12.27 -1.72
N THR A 41 -9.38 12.77 -2.78
CA THR A 41 -8.08 13.46 -2.71
C THR A 41 -8.31 14.95 -2.59
N ASN A 42 -7.69 15.60 -1.60
CA ASN A 42 -7.66 17.05 -1.51
C ASN A 42 -6.25 17.54 -1.83
N VAL A 43 -6.17 18.50 -2.76
CA VAL A 43 -4.91 18.99 -3.28
C VAL A 43 -4.85 20.52 -3.26
N THR A 44 -3.63 21.04 -3.13
CA THR A 44 -3.30 22.40 -3.54
C THR A 44 -2.56 22.30 -4.85
N ALA A 45 -2.99 23.06 -5.85
CA ALA A 45 -2.35 23.07 -7.16
C ALA A 45 -2.35 24.49 -7.74
N THR A 46 -1.46 24.74 -8.71
CA THR A 46 -1.52 26.01 -9.45
C THR A 46 -2.81 26.03 -10.29
N PRO A 47 -3.68 27.03 -10.13
CA PRO A 47 -4.91 27.13 -10.91
C PRO A 47 -4.63 27.43 -12.39
N ILE A 48 -5.53 26.99 -13.27
CA ILE A 48 -5.52 27.45 -14.66
C ILE A 48 -6.06 28.87 -14.71
N ASN A 49 -5.35 29.76 -15.41
CA ASN A 49 -5.89 31.07 -15.80
C ASN A 49 -6.83 30.95 -17.01
N ASP A 50 -7.82 30.04 -16.95
CA ASP A 50 -8.83 29.82 -17.98
C ASP A 50 -10.17 29.46 -17.32
N PRO A 51 -11.15 30.38 -17.31
CA PRO A 51 -12.45 30.17 -16.68
C PRO A 51 -13.35 29.16 -17.42
N THR A 52 -12.94 28.66 -18.59
CA THR A 52 -13.69 27.66 -19.37
C THR A 52 -13.23 26.22 -19.11
N SER A 53 -12.15 26.04 -18.36
CA SER A 53 -11.63 24.71 -18.04
C SER A 53 -12.39 24.07 -16.89
N ASN A 54 -12.86 22.84 -17.10
CA ASN A 54 -13.42 21.99 -16.04
C ASN A 54 -12.34 21.33 -15.16
N LEU A 55 -11.08 21.70 -15.34
CA LEU A 55 -9.95 21.18 -14.57
C LEU A 55 -9.70 22.04 -13.34
N LEU A 56 -9.36 21.39 -12.23
CA LEU A 56 -9.04 22.07 -10.98
C LEU A 56 -7.69 22.82 -11.05
N ASN A 57 -6.79 22.42 -11.97
CA ASN A 57 -5.38 22.82 -11.97
C ASN A 57 -4.73 22.86 -13.37
N ASP A 58 -3.64 23.62 -13.53
CA ASP A 58 -2.74 23.51 -14.68
C ASP A 58 -2.01 22.15 -14.61
N PRO A 59 -2.21 21.25 -15.58
CA PRO A 59 -1.63 19.91 -15.53
C PRO A 59 -0.11 19.90 -15.71
N THR A 60 0.48 21.00 -16.17
CA THR A 60 1.93 21.11 -16.37
C THR A 60 2.70 21.47 -15.10
N ARG A 61 1.97 21.84 -14.05
CA ARG A 61 2.47 22.43 -12.80
C ARG A 61 2.26 21.51 -11.60
N ASP A 62 2.81 21.91 -10.47
CA ASP A 62 2.84 21.10 -9.26
C ASP A 62 1.48 20.95 -8.60
N ILE A 63 1.28 19.77 -8.05
CA ILE A 63 0.11 19.39 -7.25
C ILE A 63 0.62 18.82 -5.93
N ARG A 64 0.35 19.53 -4.83
CA ARG A 64 0.63 19.06 -3.48
C ARG A 64 -0.57 18.30 -2.93
N LEU A 65 -0.32 17.08 -2.46
CA LEU A 65 -1.28 16.35 -1.64
C LEU A 65 -1.41 17.01 -0.27
N ASP A 66 -2.61 17.49 0.07
CA ASP A 66 -2.89 18.08 1.37
C ASP A 66 -3.52 17.07 2.33
N SER A 67 -4.50 16.30 1.84
CA SER A 67 -5.17 15.27 2.63
C SER A 67 -5.93 14.27 1.76
N VAL A 68 -6.35 13.18 2.38
CA VAL A 68 -7.34 12.25 1.84
C VAL A 68 -8.51 12.11 2.81
N GLU A 69 -9.70 11.90 2.28
CA GLU A 69 -10.92 11.66 3.07
C GLU A 69 -11.51 10.29 2.71
N PHE A 70 -11.67 9.42 3.71
CA PHE A 70 -12.46 8.20 3.60
C PHE A 70 -13.11 7.87 4.95
N ASN A 71 -14.30 7.26 4.95
CA ASN A 71 -15.04 6.92 6.16
C ASN A 71 -15.15 8.08 7.18
N ASN A 72 -15.43 9.30 6.70
CA ASN A 72 -15.50 10.53 7.51
C ASN A 72 -14.22 10.88 8.28
N THR A 73 -13.09 10.28 7.91
CA THR A 73 -11.77 10.54 8.48
C THR A 73 -10.94 11.30 7.47
N THR A 74 -10.39 12.44 7.90
CA THR A 74 -9.40 13.20 7.12
C THR A 74 -8.00 12.80 7.57
N ILE A 75 -7.18 12.36 6.63
CA ILE A 75 -5.78 12.01 6.86
C ILE A 75 -4.92 13.01 6.13
N ASN A 76 -4.05 13.69 6.88
CA ASN A 76 -3.09 14.67 6.38
C ASN A 76 -1.67 14.45 6.95
N ASN A 77 -1.50 13.44 7.79
CA ASN A 77 -0.20 13.00 8.30
C ASN A 77 0.19 11.70 7.61
N PHE A 78 0.93 11.83 6.50
CA PHE A 78 1.33 10.71 5.66
C PHE A 78 2.74 10.22 6.00
N GLU A 79 2.91 8.91 5.94
CA GLU A 79 4.21 8.26 5.79
C GLU A 79 4.54 8.19 4.30
N VAL A 80 5.67 8.79 3.92
CA VAL A 80 6.19 8.73 2.55
C VAL A 80 7.30 7.69 2.45
N VAL A 81 7.58 7.22 1.24
CA VAL A 81 8.65 6.26 1.00
C VAL A 81 9.99 6.86 1.43
N ASN A 82 10.70 6.18 2.32
CA ASN A 82 12.01 6.63 2.81
C ASN A 82 13.18 5.74 2.34
N GLN A 83 12.87 4.54 1.85
CA GLN A 83 13.83 3.60 1.28
C GLN A 83 13.19 2.88 0.10
N ALA A 84 14.03 2.50 -0.86
CA ALA A 84 13.60 1.69 -1.99
C ALA A 84 14.71 0.71 -2.37
N LYS A 85 14.33 -0.37 -3.05
CA LYS A 85 15.23 -1.37 -3.60
C LYS A 85 14.64 -1.91 -4.89
N ILE A 86 15.37 -1.78 -5.99
CA ILE A 86 15.01 -2.41 -7.26
C ILE A 86 15.34 -3.90 -7.18
N LEU A 87 14.33 -4.74 -7.36
CA LEU A 87 14.49 -6.19 -7.44
C LEU A 87 14.65 -6.65 -8.89
N GLN A 88 13.87 -6.03 -9.78
CA GLN A 88 13.85 -6.34 -11.20
C GLN A 88 13.47 -5.07 -11.99
N ASN A 89 14.19 -4.83 -13.07
CA ASN A 89 13.87 -3.79 -14.04
C ASN A 89 14.25 -4.31 -15.42
N ASP A 90 13.32 -5.00 -16.06
CA ASP A 90 13.56 -5.52 -17.41
C ASP A 90 13.78 -4.38 -18.40
N THR A 91 14.48 -4.65 -19.50
CA THR A 91 14.85 -3.63 -20.48
C THR A 91 14.15 -3.82 -21.81
N TYR A 92 13.95 -2.72 -22.54
CA TYR A 92 13.56 -2.68 -23.94
C TYR A 92 14.51 -1.84 -24.77
N THR A 93 14.46 -2.05 -26.08
CA THR A 93 15.27 -1.32 -27.06
C THR A 93 14.37 -0.44 -27.92
N LEU A 94 14.73 0.83 -28.05
CA LEU A 94 14.05 1.77 -28.95
C LEU A 94 14.51 1.58 -30.40
N PRO A 95 13.77 2.14 -31.40
CA PRO A 95 14.16 2.05 -32.81
C PRO A 95 15.55 2.62 -33.13
N ASP A 96 16.04 3.56 -32.31
CA ASP A 96 17.37 4.16 -32.41
C ASP A 96 18.47 3.31 -31.73
N THR A 97 18.14 2.08 -31.32
CA THR A 97 19.00 1.11 -30.61
C THR A 97 19.32 1.45 -29.14
N SER A 98 18.79 2.54 -28.60
CA SER A 98 18.93 2.88 -27.19
C SER A 98 18.23 1.85 -26.30
N VAL A 99 18.87 1.45 -25.20
CA VAL A 99 18.32 0.47 -24.23
C VAL A 99 17.86 1.18 -22.95
N PHE A 100 16.60 0.98 -22.59
CA PHE A 100 15.99 1.55 -21.39
C PHE A 100 15.28 0.47 -20.57
N GLY A 101 15.14 0.71 -19.28
CA GLY A 101 14.37 -0.12 -18.37
C GLY A 101 12.89 0.23 -18.40
N VAL A 102 12.07 -0.74 -18.02
CA VAL A 102 10.62 -0.58 -17.79
C VAL A 102 10.37 0.52 -16.77
N LEU A 103 11.16 0.56 -15.70
CA LEU A 103 11.02 1.50 -14.61
C LEU A 103 11.69 2.84 -14.92
N ASN A 104 10.95 3.92 -14.70
CA ASN A 104 11.35 5.30 -14.93
C ASN A 104 10.85 6.20 -13.78
N SER A 105 11.54 7.30 -13.50
CA SER A 105 11.05 8.37 -12.62
C SER A 105 10.50 9.51 -13.46
N GLY A 106 9.23 9.87 -13.24
CA GLY A 106 8.52 10.95 -13.93
C GLY A 106 8.19 12.13 -13.02
N ARG A 107 8.01 13.28 -13.64
CA ARG A 107 7.79 14.57 -12.98
C ARG A 107 6.98 15.53 -13.87
N GLY A 108 6.47 16.64 -13.35
CA GLY A 108 5.79 17.69 -14.10
C GLY A 108 6.70 18.44 -15.08
N PRO A 109 6.21 18.87 -16.26
CA PRO A 109 7.03 19.58 -17.25
C PRO A 109 7.51 20.97 -16.79
N ASN A 110 6.70 21.70 -16.02
CA ASN A 110 6.99 23.08 -15.62
C ASN A 110 7.32 23.21 -14.12
N THR A 111 7.65 22.11 -13.44
CA THR A 111 7.94 22.14 -12.00
C THR A 111 9.20 22.93 -11.65
N ALA A 112 10.19 23.01 -12.55
CA ALA A 112 11.35 23.89 -12.31
C ALA A 112 10.96 25.37 -12.11
N ASP A 113 9.81 25.77 -12.67
CA ASP A 113 9.22 27.10 -12.56
C ASP A 113 8.05 27.13 -11.54
N ASP A 114 7.89 26.08 -10.73
CA ASP A 114 6.84 25.94 -9.72
C ASP A 114 7.40 25.39 -8.40
N ASN A 115 7.62 26.25 -7.41
CA ASN A 115 8.22 25.87 -6.12
C ASN A 115 7.18 25.48 -5.06
N LEU A 116 6.02 24.93 -5.46
CA LEU A 116 4.92 24.63 -4.53
C LEU A 116 5.28 23.52 -3.52
N VAL A 117 5.95 22.47 -4.00
CA VAL A 117 6.35 21.32 -3.17
C VAL A 117 7.57 20.63 -3.80
N PRO A 118 8.56 20.16 -3.02
CA PRO A 118 9.70 19.45 -3.58
C PRO A 118 9.31 18.26 -4.46
N GLU A 119 10.00 18.11 -5.59
CA GLU A 119 9.71 17.10 -6.61
C GLU A 119 10.86 16.09 -6.76
N GLY A 120 10.52 14.89 -7.20
CA GLY A 120 11.47 13.86 -7.63
C GLY A 120 12.11 14.13 -9.00
N PRO A 121 13.07 13.29 -9.41
CA PRO A 121 13.78 13.46 -10.68
C PRO A 121 12.92 13.04 -11.88
N SER A 122 13.26 13.56 -13.06
CA SER A 122 12.86 13.00 -14.35
C SER A 122 14.04 12.18 -14.88
N LYS A 123 13.93 10.85 -14.83
CA LYS A 123 15.08 9.98 -15.08
C LYS A 123 14.69 8.58 -15.55
N PRO A 124 15.14 8.15 -16.75
CA PRO A 124 15.05 6.75 -17.13
C PRO A 124 16.09 5.91 -16.37
N ASN A 125 15.78 4.64 -16.12
CA ASN A 125 16.62 3.75 -15.31
C ASN A 125 16.98 4.38 -13.95
N PRO A 126 15.97 4.71 -13.11
CA PRO A 126 16.22 5.32 -11.82
C PRO A 126 17.02 4.35 -10.93
N THR A 127 17.83 4.92 -10.05
CA THR A 127 18.43 4.20 -8.93
C THR A 127 17.43 4.12 -7.77
N ASP A 128 17.73 3.29 -6.77
CA ASP A 128 16.96 3.24 -5.51
C ASP A 128 16.76 4.63 -4.90
N ARG A 129 17.80 5.49 -4.93
CA ARG A 129 17.72 6.86 -4.43
C ARG A 129 16.78 7.74 -5.25
N ASP A 130 16.76 7.54 -6.56
CA ASP A 130 15.86 8.29 -7.44
C ASP A 130 14.40 7.89 -7.18
N ILE A 131 14.12 6.61 -6.89
CA ILE A 131 12.79 6.13 -6.49
C ILE A 131 12.35 6.78 -5.17
N VAL A 132 13.24 6.82 -4.16
CA VAL A 132 12.96 7.57 -2.92
C VAL A 132 12.71 9.04 -3.22
N GLY A 133 13.44 9.65 -4.16
CA GLY A 133 13.18 11.00 -4.62
C GLY A 133 11.78 11.19 -5.22
N SER A 134 11.31 10.24 -6.03
CA SER A 134 9.98 10.27 -6.66
C SER A 134 8.84 9.99 -5.68
N LEU A 135 8.98 9.01 -4.79
CA LEU A 135 7.90 8.56 -3.91
C LEU A 135 7.95 9.15 -2.49
N GLY A 136 9.09 9.69 -2.07
CA GLY A 136 9.36 10.21 -0.73
C GLY A 136 8.92 11.67 -0.51
N ASN A 137 7.91 12.13 -1.23
CA ASN A 137 7.42 13.51 -1.17
C ASN A 137 5.89 13.56 -1.40
N LEU A 138 5.26 14.70 -1.14
CA LEU A 138 3.82 14.93 -1.33
C LEU A 138 3.48 15.63 -2.65
N ASN A 139 4.42 15.74 -3.58
CA ASN A 139 4.16 16.19 -4.95
C ASN A 139 3.56 15.00 -5.75
N LEU A 140 2.33 15.17 -6.22
CA LEU A 140 1.57 14.15 -6.97
C LEU A 140 1.98 14.08 -8.46
N ASN A 141 2.79 15.02 -8.96
CA ASN A 141 3.43 14.92 -10.28
C ASN A 141 4.67 14.02 -10.23
N SER A 142 5.29 13.83 -9.05
CA SER A 142 6.39 12.90 -8.85
C SER A 142 5.89 11.46 -8.81
N ILE A 143 6.05 10.73 -9.92
CA ILE A 143 5.54 9.37 -10.06
C ILE A 143 6.65 8.43 -10.51
N LEU A 144 6.47 7.13 -10.24
CA LEU A 144 7.17 6.12 -11.01
C LEU A 144 6.36 5.84 -12.27
N VAL A 145 7.04 5.75 -13.39
CA VAL A 145 6.45 5.42 -14.69
C VAL A 145 6.93 4.04 -15.07
N THR A 146 6.01 3.14 -15.39
CA THR A 146 6.35 1.80 -15.87
C THR A 146 5.82 1.58 -17.28
N ARG A 147 6.60 0.89 -18.12
CA ARG A 147 6.25 0.67 -19.53
C ARG A 147 6.09 -0.82 -19.80
N GLU A 148 4.87 -1.34 -19.68
CA GLU A 148 4.60 -2.79 -19.75
C GLU A 148 4.59 -3.43 -21.14
N ASN A 149 4.98 -2.71 -22.21
CA ASN A 149 5.45 -3.38 -23.43
C ASN A 149 6.80 -4.12 -23.22
N ALA A 150 7.39 -3.99 -22.03
CA ALA A 150 8.51 -4.77 -21.57
C ALA A 150 8.15 -5.52 -20.28
N ASN A 151 8.22 -6.84 -20.39
CA ASN A 151 8.11 -7.89 -19.36
C ASN A 151 7.74 -7.43 -17.93
N LYS A 152 8.69 -7.01 -17.09
CA LYS A 152 8.44 -6.83 -15.65
C LYS A 152 9.33 -5.78 -14.97
N ALA A 153 8.73 -5.02 -14.04
CA ALA A 153 9.44 -4.22 -13.04
C ALA A 153 8.96 -4.59 -11.64
N SER A 154 9.90 -4.75 -10.70
CA SER A 154 9.59 -5.08 -9.30
C SER A 154 10.50 -4.30 -8.37
N ILE A 155 9.89 -3.62 -7.41
CA ILE A 155 10.59 -2.81 -6.41
C ILE A 155 10.06 -3.14 -5.01
N GLU A 156 10.91 -2.99 -4.01
CA GLU A 156 10.51 -2.86 -2.62
C GLU A 156 10.59 -1.38 -2.22
N VAL A 157 9.57 -0.88 -1.54
CA VAL A 157 9.53 0.46 -0.95
C VAL A 157 9.21 0.35 0.51
N SER A 158 9.90 1.13 1.34
CA SER A 158 9.70 1.12 2.79
C SER A 158 9.36 2.50 3.32
N PHE A 159 8.67 2.50 4.46
CA PHE A 159 8.27 3.66 5.24
C PHE A 159 9.06 3.70 6.55
N ALA A 160 9.16 4.88 7.17
CA ALA A 160 9.89 5.04 8.42
C ALA A 160 9.21 4.29 9.57
N ASN A 161 7.88 4.36 9.62
CA ASN A 161 7.07 3.75 10.66
C ASN A 161 6.18 2.62 10.12
N PRO A 162 5.77 1.64 10.96
CA PRO A 162 4.77 0.65 10.57
C PRO A 162 3.42 1.30 10.25
N VAL A 163 2.88 0.95 9.10
CA VAL A 163 1.62 1.46 8.53
C VAL A 163 0.70 0.31 8.14
N ASN A 164 -0.60 0.59 8.02
CA ASN A 164 -1.59 -0.39 7.60
C ASN A 164 -2.48 0.10 6.45
N THR A 165 -2.46 1.38 6.11
CA THR A 165 -3.27 1.93 5.03
C THR A 165 -2.39 2.58 3.98
N PHE A 166 -2.64 2.27 2.72
CA PHE A 166 -1.86 2.73 1.57
C PHE A 166 -2.78 3.39 0.56
N PHE A 167 -2.36 4.54 0.06
CA PHE A 167 -3.08 5.32 -0.93
C PHE A 167 -2.27 5.35 -2.20
N PHE A 168 -2.87 4.87 -3.28
CA PHE A 168 -2.27 4.84 -4.59
C PHE A 168 -2.95 5.87 -5.48
N TRP A 169 -2.15 6.55 -6.27
CA TRP A 169 -2.60 7.31 -7.43
C TRP A 169 -1.93 6.76 -8.67
N GLU A 170 -2.65 6.76 -9.78
CA GLU A 170 -2.14 6.30 -11.06
C GLU A 170 -2.55 7.28 -12.16
N ARG A 171 -1.63 7.58 -13.07
CA ARG A 171 -1.93 8.26 -14.31
C ARG A 171 -2.73 7.32 -15.22
N GLY A 172 -3.98 7.67 -15.49
CA GLY A 172 -4.87 6.91 -16.36
C GLY A 172 -5.02 7.52 -17.75
N GLY A 173 -6.26 7.52 -18.28
CA GLY A 173 -6.55 7.93 -19.65
C GLY A 173 -6.56 9.45 -19.90
N THR A 174 -6.91 9.83 -21.13
CA THR A 174 -6.97 11.23 -21.58
C THR A 174 -7.83 12.11 -20.67
N ALA A 175 -7.38 13.35 -20.45
CA ALA A 175 -8.13 14.34 -19.66
C ALA A 175 -9.60 14.45 -20.09
N GLY A 176 -10.51 14.44 -19.11
CA GLY A 176 -11.96 14.49 -19.34
C GLY A 176 -12.61 13.17 -19.77
N GLY A 177 -11.82 12.14 -20.11
CA GLY A 177 -12.30 10.80 -20.43
C GLY A 177 -12.86 10.04 -19.20
N THR A 178 -13.40 8.83 -19.41
CA THR A 178 -13.98 8.00 -18.33
C THR A 178 -12.97 7.13 -17.59
N VAL A 179 -11.79 6.91 -18.18
CA VAL A 179 -10.73 6.06 -17.62
C VAL A 179 -10.03 6.78 -16.47
N ALA A 180 -10.01 6.15 -15.29
CA ALA A 180 -9.38 6.65 -14.08
C ALA A 180 -7.94 6.11 -13.92
N GLY A 181 -7.74 4.79 -14.02
CA GLY A 181 -6.44 4.14 -14.13
C GLY A 181 -6.43 3.23 -15.35
N ASP A 182 -5.25 2.97 -15.92
CA ASP A 182 -5.12 2.20 -17.17
C ASP A 182 -4.27 0.94 -17.03
N SER A 183 -3.74 0.66 -15.83
CA SER A 183 -2.84 -0.48 -15.59
C SER A 183 -3.18 -1.28 -14.33
N ASP A 184 -2.55 -2.46 -14.21
CA ASP A 184 -2.63 -3.29 -13.02
C ASP A 184 -1.33 -3.20 -12.19
N LEU A 185 -1.42 -3.37 -10.86
CA LEU A 185 -0.26 -3.39 -9.97
C LEU A 185 -0.42 -4.46 -8.88
N LEU A 186 0.55 -5.38 -8.79
CA LEU A 186 0.63 -6.33 -7.67
C LEU A 186 1.30 -5.66 -6.48
N VAL A 187 0.63 -5.70 -5.32
CA VAL A 187 1.08 -5.17 -4.05
C VAL A 187 1.20 -6.31 -3.04
N GLU A 188 2.38 -6.47 -2.46
CA GLU A 188 2.64 -7.43 -1.40
C GLU A 188 3.16 -6.70 -0.15
N ALA A 189 2.53 -6.90 1.00
CA ALA A 189 3.07 -6.48 2.28
C ALA A 189 4.12 -7.50 2.75
N LEU A 190 5.26 -7.01 3.22
CA LEU A 190 6.34 -7.86 3.74
C LEU A 190 6.48 -7.71 5.26
N ASP A 191 6.90 -8.77 5.95
CA ASP A 191 7.40 -8.67 7.32
C ASP A 191 8.90 -8.30 7.37
N ASP A 192 9.45 -8.17 8.57
CA ASP A 192 10.88 -7.85 8.78
C ASP A 192 11.84 -8.95 8.27
N ASN A 193 11.33 -10.14 7.95
CA ASN A 193 12.09 -11.25 7.36
C ASN A 193 11.92 -11.34 5.83
N ASN A 194 11.28 -10.34 5.20
CA ASN A 194 10.89 -10.31 3.78
C ASN A 194 9.87 -11.39 3.37
N ALA A 195 9.18 -12.01 4.32
CA ALA A 195 8.07 -12.92 4.03
C ALA A 195 6.82 -12.12 3.65
N VAL A 196 6.08 -12.60 2.65
CA VAL A 196 4.81 -11.98 2.24
C VAL A 196 3.75 -12.27 3.29
N ILE A 197 3.17 -11.21 3.87
CA ILE A 197 2.13 -11.28 4.92
C ILE A 197 0.76 -10.83 4.43
N GLY A 198 0.68 -10.27 3.21
CA GLY A 198 -0.56 -9.93 2.54
C GLY A 198 -0.31 -9.62 1.07
N THR A 199 -1.28 -9.91 0.20
CA THR A 199 -1.18 -9.69 -1.24
C THR A 199 -2.48 -9.10 -1.78
N TYR A 200 -2.37 -8.13 -2.67
CA TYR A 200 -3.48 -7.52 -3.39
C TYR A 200 -3.05 -7.16 -4.80
N LYS A 201 -3.87 -7.48 -5.80
CA LYS A 201 -3.67 -6.98 -7.17
C LYS A 201 -4.65 -5.84 -7.40
N ILE A 202 -4.13 -4.63 -7.52
CA ILE A 202 -4.91 -3.49 -7.99
C ILE A 202 -5.16 -3.71 -9.48
N LEU A 203 -6.43 -3.76 -9.88
CA LEU A 203 -6.82 -3.83 -11.29
C LEU A 203 -7.18 -2.41 -11.76
N ARG A 204 -6.93 -2.10 -13.02
CA ARG A 204 -7.26 -0.78 -13.62
C ARG A 204 -8.70 -0.31 -13.38
N GLN A 205 -9.64 -1.25 -13.31
CA GLN A 205 -11.06 -1.01 -13.05
C GLN A 205 -11.39 -0.64 -11.60
N ASN A 206 -10.44 -0.81 -10.67
CA ASN A 206 -10.63 -0.49 -9.27
C ASN A 206 -10.36 1.00 -8.96
N TYR A 207 -9.70 1.72 -9.86
CA TYR A 207 -9.42 3.14 -9.67
C TYR A 207 -10.67 4.00 -9.82
N THR A 208 -10.80 4.97 -8.92
CA THR A 208 -11.79 6.06 -9.03
C THR A 208 -11.10 7.36 -9.39
N LYS A 209 -11.78 8.31 -10.04
CA LYS A 209 -11.15 9.59 -10.40
C LYS A 209 -10.76 10.40 -9.15
N ALA A 210 -9.58 10.99 -9.20
CA ALA A 210 -9.08 11.89 -8.16
C ALA A 210 -9.37 13.38 -8.44
N ASP A 211 -10.05 13.69 -9.55
CA ASP A 211 -10.52 15.03 -9.95
C ASP A 211 -9.42 16.09 -10.16
N TYR A 212 -8.23 15.65 -10.59
CA TYR A 212 -7.16 16.51 -11.10
C TYR A 212 -6.44 15.82 -12.26
N ASN A 213 -5.62 16.59 -12.98
CA ASN A 213 -4.87 16.11 -14.14
C ASN A 213 -3.39 16.46 -14.02
N ILE A 214 -2.54 15.60 -14.57
CA ILE A 214 -1.10 15.86 -14.68
C ILE A 214 -0.60 15.61 -16.11
N SER A 215 0.44 16.34 -16.48
CA SER A 215 1.35 16.02 -17.56
C SER A 215 2.64 15.50 -16.95
N THR A 216 3.32 14.60 -17.66
CA THR A 216 4.52 13.93 -17.15
C THR A 216 5.65 14.04 -18.16
N VAL A 217 6.86 14.21 -17.65
CA VAL A 217 8.11 14.14 -18.40
C VAL A 217 9.03 13.09 -17.80
N VAL A 218 9.51 12.20 -18.67
CA VAL A 218 10.68 11.34 -18.44
C VAL A 218 11.63 11.61 -19.59
N ALA A 219 12.60 12.50 -19.45
CA ALA A 219 13.49 12.82 -20.58
C ALA A 219 14.55 11.70 -20.79
N PRO A 220 14.78 11.20 -22.02
CA PRO A 220 14.16 11.57 -23.30
C PRO A 220 12.98 10.67 -23.72
N ILE A 221 12.49 9.80 -22.83
CA ILE A 221 11.48 8.76 -23.10
C ILE A 221 10.09 9.29 -23.44
N LEU A 222 9.61 10.31 -22.71
CA LEU A 222 8.27 10.88 -22.91
C LEU A 222 8.17 12.31 -22.39
N ASN A 223 7.30 13.06 -23.02
CA ASN A 223 6.76 14.34 -22.55
C ASN A 223 5.32 14.41 -23.06
N ASN A 224 4.35 14.09 -22.22
CA ASN A 224 2.95 13.94 -22.63
C ASN A 224 1.95 14.28 -21.51
N GLY A 225 0.68 14.38 -21.91
CA GLY A 225 -0.44 14.77 -21.06
C GLY A 225 -1.29 15.86 -21.73
N PRO A 226 -2.36 16.32 -21.07
CA PRO A 226 -2.78 15.94 -19.72
C PRO A 226 -3.49 14.59 -19.63
N PHE A 227 -3.29 13.90 -18.51
CA PHE A 227 -3.95 12.63 -18.17
C PHE A 227 -4.82 12.79 -16.92
N ASN A 228 -5.92 12.05 -16.86
CA ASN A 228 -6.70 11.89 -15.64
C ASN A 228 -5.86 11.12 -14.61
N ILE A 229 -6.15 11.37 -13.34
CA ILE A 229 -5.60 10.57 -12.25
C ILE A 229 -6.68 9.70 -11.61
N GLY A 230 -6.34 8.43 -11.46
CA GLY A 230 -7.07 7.45 -10.67
C GLY A 230 -6.50 7.39 -9.27
N SER A 231 -7.35 7.09 -8.29
CA SER A 231 -6.97 6.84 -6.91
C SER A 231 -7.64 5.58 -6.38
N ILE A 232 -6.95 4.88 -5.48
CA ILE A 232 -7.47 3.72 -4.74
C ILE A 232 -6.71 3.54 -3.43
N GLY A 233 -7.44 3.28 -2.35
CA GLY A 233 -6.87 2.94 -1.06
C GLY A 233 -6.91 1.43 -0.83
N ILE A 234 -5.92 0.88 -0.14
CA ILE A 234 -5.93 -0.49 0.39
C ILE A 234 -5.49 -0.48 1.86
N THR A 235 -6.17 -1.24 2.71
CA THR A 235 -5.84 -1.40 4.14
C THR A 235 -5.51 -2.84 4.44
N LEU A 236 -4.42 -3.07 5.17
CA LEU A 236 -4.00 -4.36 5.68
C LEU A 236 -4.71 -4.64 7.01
N ASP A 237 -5.50 -5.70 7.05
CA ASP A 237 -6.40 -5.96 8.18
C ASP A 237 -5.65 -6.51 9.40
N GLY A 238 -5.79 -5.84 10.55
CA GLY A 238 -5.34 -6.32 11.85
C GLY A 238 -3.82 -6.31 12.09
N ILE A 239 -3.00 -5.93 11.10
CA ILE A 239 -1.54 -5.85 11.21
C ILE A 239 -0.98 -4.61 10.50
N THR A 240 0.30 -4.32 10.76
CA THR A 240 1.05 -3.26 10.07
C THR A 240 2.26 -3.84 9.34
N THR A 241 2.71 -3.19 8.28
CA THR A 241 4.00 -3.44 7.64
C THR A 241 4.78 -2.13 7.50
N LYS A 242 6.10 -2.23 7.33
CA LYS A 242 6.95 -1.11 6.89
C LYS A 242 7.27 -1.16 5.41
N THR A 243 7.05 -2.29 4.74
CA THR A 243 7.59 -2.53 3.39
C THR A 243 6.53 -3.12 2.49
N LEU A 244 6.40 -2.53 1.31
CA LEU A 244 5.64 -3.10 0.20
C LEU A 244 6.58 -3.58 -0.89
N ARG A 245 6.32 -4.74 -1.47
CA ARG A 245 6.79 -5.10 -2.81
C ARG A 245 5.73 -4.71 -3.83
N LEU A 246 6.13 -3.93 -4.82
CA LEU A 246 5.29 -3.44 -5.90
C LEU A 246 5.80 -4.04 -7.21
N THR A 247 4.94 -4.78 -7.90
CA THR A 247 5.30 -5.45 -9.14
C THR A 247 4.34 -5.08 -10.26
N SER A 248 4.92 -4.48 -11.28
CA SER A 248 4.33 -4.24 -12.60
C SER A 248 4.81 -5.38 -13.51
N SER A 249 3.89 -6.03 -14.20
CA SER A 249 4.22 -7.13 -15.11
C SER A 249 3.20 -7.22 -16.22
N ASN A 250 3.68 -7.29 -17.44
CA ASN A 250 2.84 -7.51 -18.61
C ASN A 250 2.00 -8.78 -18.38
N ASN A 251 0.67 -8.62 -18.44
CA ASN A 251 -0.27 -9.72 -18.26
C ASN A 251 -0.35 -10.66 -19.48
N ASN A 252 0.56 -10.54 -20.47
CA ASN A 252 0.70 -11.38 -21.67
C ASN A 252 -0.60 -11.55 -22.50
N GLY A 253 -1.56 -10.63 -22.38
CA GLY A 253 -2.90 -10.82 -22.95
C GLY A 253 -3.61 -12.09 -22.44
N LEU A 254 -3.20 -12.63 -21.28
CA LEU A 254 -3.76 -13.85 -20.68
C LEU A 254 -5.22 -13.66 -20.22
N ILE A 255 -5.72 -12.43 -20.22
CA ILE A 255 -7.14 -12.14 -20.12
C ILE A 255 -7.61 -11.76 -21.52
N PRO A 256 -8.41 -12.63 -22.19
CA PRO A 256 -9.01 -12.30 -23.47
C PRO A 256 -9.77 -10.96 -23.37
N ASP A 257 -9.67 -10.13 -24.40
CA ASP A 257 -10.35 -8.83 -24.55
C ASP A 257 -9.83 -7.64 -23.71
N LEU A 258 -8.72 -7.78 -22.98
CA LEU A 258 -7.99 -6.62 -22.43
C LEU A 258 -6.86 -6.18 -23.37
N PRO A 259 -6.80 -4.88 -23.78
CA PRO A 259 -5.67 -4.35 -24.55
C PRO A 259 -4.34 -4.61 -23.84
N ASN A 260 -3.24 -4.65 -24.60
CA ASN A 260 -1.89 -4.63 -24.04
C ASN A 260 -1.82 -3.59 -22.92
N ASP A 261 -1.42 -4.02 -21.73
CA ASP A 261 -1.35 -3.17 -20.55
C ASP A 261 -0.34 -2.04 -20.78
N ASN A 262 -0.74 -0.81 -20.47
CA ASN A 262 0.24 0.18 -20.10
C ASN A 262 0.76 -0.23 -18.71
N GLY A 263 2.00 0.15 -18.37
CA GLY A 263 2.47 -0.12 -17.02
C GLY A 263 1.94 0.96 -16.08
N PRO A 264 1.68 0.64 -14.80
CA PRO A 264 1.20 1.62 -13.85
C PRO A 264 2.19 2.79 -13.72
N ASP A 265 1.63 3.99 -13.82
CA ASP A 265 2.33 5.25 -13.66
C ASP A 265 1.89 5.87 -12.33
N PHE A 266 2.54 5.50 -11.24
CA PHE A 266 1.95 5.58 -9.91
C PHE A 266 2.72 6.39 -8.88
N LYS A 267 1.96 6.84 -7.88
CA LYS A 267 2.41 7.35 -6.57
C LYS A 267 1.85 6.45 -5.48
N VAL A 268 2.61 6.26 -4.41
CA VAL A 268 2.08 5.67 -3.16
C VAL A 268 2.50 6.51 -1.97
N VAL A 269 1.56 6.72 -1.05
CA VAL A 269 1.84 7.17 0.32
C VAL A 269 1.08 6.27 1.29
N ALA A 270 1.46 6.28 2.57
CA ALA A 270 0.83 5.45 3.58
C ALA A 270 0.38 6.27 4.78
N ALA A 271 -0.44 5.65 5.62
CA ALA A 271 -0.77 6.14 6.93
C ALA A 271 -0.98 4.97 7.88
N LYS A 272 -0.81 5.24 9.17
CA LYS A 272 -1.31 4.36 10.22
C LYS A 272 -2.70 4.84 10.61
N VAL A 273 -3.72 4.09 10.19
CA VAL A 273 -5.12 4.36 10.52
C VAL A 273 -5.58 3.38 11.59
N GLU A 274 -6.05 3.91 12.72
CA GLU A 274 -6.65 3.05 13.75
C GLU A 274 -7.95 2.46 13.21
N VAL A 275 -8.01 1.13 13.13
CA VAL A 275 -9.24 0.41 12.78
C VAL A 275 -10.17 0.53 13.98
N VAL A 276 -11.05 1.53 13.98
CA VAL A 276 -12.14 1.61 14.96
C VAL A 276 -13.16 0.55 14.58
N PRO A 277 -13.40 -0.50 15.41
CA PRO A 277 -14.39 -1.51 15.08
C PRO A 277 -15.76 -0.85 14.89
N GLU A 278 -16.45 -1.17 13.80
CA GLU A 278 -17.79 -0.64 13.60
C GLU A 278 -18.70 -1.02 14.79
N PRO A 279 -19.67 -0.17 15.17
CA PRO A 279 -20.57 -0.42 16.30
C PRO A 279 -21.27 -1.78 16.23
N THR A 280 -21.50 -2.31 15.02
CA THR A 280 -22.11 -3.62 14.76
C THR A 280 -21.24 -4.79 15.25
N ALA A 281 -19.91 -4.68 15.19
CA ALA A 281 -18.99 -5.69 15.71
C ALA A 281 -19.06 -5.76 17.25
N ILE A 282 -19.26 -4.62 17.92
CA ILE A 282 -19.42 -4.55 19.38
C ILE A 282 -20.76 -5.20 19.81
N VAL A 283 -21.83 -5.01 19.03
CA VAL A 283 -23.13 -5.66 19.27
C VAL A 283 -23.03 -7.19 19.14
N GLY A 284 -22.27 -7.70 18.16
CA GLY A 284 -22.06 -9.14 17.98
C GLY A 284 -21.34 -9.82 19.16
N VAL A 285 -20.31 -9.18 19.72
CA VAL A 285 -19.57 -9.68 20.89
C VAL A 285 -20.42 -9.61 22.16
N LEU A 286 -21.23 -8.55 22.34
CA LEU A 286 -22.16 -8.44 23.45
C LEU A 286 -23.26 -9.51 23.41
N LEU A 287 -23.80 -9.84 22.23
CA LEU A 287 -24.81 -10.90 22.08
C LEU A 287 -24.24 -12.30 22.37
N ALA A 288 -23.03 -12.60 21.92
CA ALA A 288 -22.38 -13.89 22.19
C ALA A 288 -22.07 -14.08 23.69
N SER A 289 -21.63 -13.03 24.38
CA SER A 289 -21.39 -13.06 25.83
C SER A 289 -22.68 -13.17 26.65
N GLY A 290 -23.78 -12.56 26.20
CA GLY A 290 -25.10 -12.65 26.83
C GLY A 290 -25.73 -14.05 26.77
N LEU A 291 -25.57 -14.77 25.66
CA LEU A 291 -26.09 -16.13 25.50
C LEU A 291 -25.36 -17.17 26.39
N GLY A 292 -24.07 -16.98 26.65
CA GLY A 292 -23.29 -17.86 27.54
C GLY A 292 -23.71 -17.78 29.02
N LEU A 293 -24.21 -16.62 29.47
CA LEU A 293 -24.70 -16.43 30.85
C LEU A 293 -26.12 -16.98 31.05
N VAL A 294 -26.98 -16.94 30.02
CA VAL A 294 -28.34 -17.48 30.09
C VAL A 294 -28.33 -19.02 30.08
N LEU A 295 -27.42 -19.65 29.34
CA LEU A 295 -27.31 -21.12 29.30
C LEU A 295 -26.71 -21.72 30.58
N LYS A 296 -25.93 -20.97 31.35
CA LYS A 296 -25.39 -21.42 32.66
C LYS A 296 -26.40 -21.43 33.80
N ARG A 297 -27.58 -20.80 33.66
CA ARG A 297 -28.62 -20.75 34.71
C ARG A 297 -29.63 -21.92 34.69
N LYS A 298 -29.51 -22.88 33.76
CA LYS A 298 -30.45 -24.02 33.66
C LYS A 298 -29.94 -25.37 34.19
N LYS A 299 -28.96 -25.39 35.09
CA LYS A 299 -28.63 -26.60 35.85
C LYS A 299 -28.71 -26.28 37.35
N ILE A 300 -29.35 -27.16 38.10
CA ILE A 300 -29.73 -27.08 39.52
C ILE A 300 -31.12 -26.46 39.76
N VAL A 301 -32.18 -27.22 39.43
CA VAL A 301 -33.26 -27.56 40.40
C VAL A 301 -33.77 -28.95 40.01
N THR A 302 -33.64 -29.92 40.93
CA THR A 302 -34.60 -30.99 41.31
C THR A 302 -33.90 -32.29 41.69
N GLY A 303 -34.33 -32.86 42.83
CA GLY A 303 -34.10 -34.26 43.23
C GLY A 303 -33.27 -34.42 44.47
#